data_AF-A0A0A8WZG5-F1
#
_entry.id   AF-A0A0A8WZG5-F1
#
_cell.length_a   1.000
_cell.length_b   1.000
_cell.length_c   1.000
_cell.angle_alpha   90.00
_cell.angle_beta   90.00
_cell.angle_gamma   90.00
#
_symmetry.space_group_name_H-M   'P 1'
#
loop_
_entity.id
_entity.type
_entity.pdbx_description
1 polymer ?
#
loop_
_entity_poly.entity_id
_entity_poly.type
_entity_poly.pdbx_seq_one_letter_code
_entity_poly.pdbx_strand_id
1 'polypeptide(L)'
;MNYNQGDLCPVCGSGVLVSKQVTETFEYKGQFLDVPNYTVWDCPTCEESLVASKDSKATGRRLRDFYRKVDGLLTSLEIKEIRLRLGLNQNAASELLGGGAKSFARYENCEVIQSEAMDNLLRVLDVEPRLLKVIENKNNPQVETTIPFKAKFGAVMHGSMVVNYGK
;
A
#
# COMPACT_ATOMS: atom_id res chain seq x y z
N MET A 1 18.06 7.84 -12.06
CA MET A 1 18.75 8.32 -13.27
C MET A 1 18.69 7.21 -14.31
N ASN A 2 18.61 7.55 -15.59
CA ASN A 2 18.63 6.56 -16.67
C ASN A 2 19.99 6.63 -17.33
N TYR A 3 20.76 5.55 -17.27
CA TYR A 3 22.01 5.41 -18.00
C TYR A 3 21.75 4.60 -19.28
N ASN A 4 22.64 4.75 -20.25
CA ASN A 4 22.67 4.00 -21.49
C ASN A 4 24.01 3.29 -21.66
N GLN A 5 24.02 2.32 -22.59
CA GLN A 5 25.25 1.64 -22.99
C GLN A 5 26.24 2.67 -23.51
N GLY A 6 27.46 2.67 -22.97
CA GLY A 6 28.49 3.62 -23.40
C GLY A 6 28.55 4.92 -22.60
N ASP A 7 27.64 5.15 -21.64
CA ASP A 7 27.70 6.32 -20.78
C ASP A 7 28.93 6.26 -19.85
N LEU A 8 29.48 7.44 -19.54
CA LEU A 8 30.58 7.55 -18.57
C LEU A 8 30.08 7.21 -17.17
N CYS A 9 30.87 6.41 -16.44
CA CYS A 9 30.56 6.01 -15.09
C CYS A 9 30.47 7.25 -14.17
N PRO A 10 29.33 7.48 -13.50
CA PRO A 10 29.16 8.64 -12.63
C PRO A 10 29.94 8.52 -11.30
N VAL A 11 30.48 7.34 -10.99
CA VAL A 11 31.18 7.04 -9.74
C VAL A 11 32.67 7.35 -9.88
N CYS A 12 33.31 6.84 -10.93
CA CYS A 12 34.76 7.04 -11.16
C CYS A 12 35.10 8.08 -12.23
N GLY A 13 34.13 8.47 -13.07
CA GLY A 13 34.32 9.49 -14.12
C GLY A 13 35.23 9.07 -15.27
N SER A 14 35.65 7.80 -15.35
CA SER A 14 36.61 7.32 -16.36
C SER A 14 36.18 6.03 -17.05
N GLY A 15 35.48 5.14 -16.34
CA GLY A 15 34.96 3.90 -16.91
C GLY A 15 33.71 4.10 -17.76
N VAL A 16 33.44 3.15 -18.64
CA VAL A 16 32.27 3.15 -19.52
C VAL A 16 31.27 2.10 -19.03
N LEU A 17 30.02 2.50 -18.84
CA LEU A 17 28.96 1.62 -18.36
C LEU A 17 28.55 0.59 -19.42
N VAL A 18 28.43 -0.66 -18.98
CA VAL A 18 27.99 -1.80 -19.78
C VAL A 18 26.73 -2.41 -19.15
N SER A 19 25.72 -2.66 -19.96
CA SER A 19 24.50 -3.34 -19.49
C SER A 19 24.76 -4.82 -19.26
N LYS A 20 24.35 -5.33 -18.09
CA LYS A 20 24.39 -6.75 -17.75
C LYS A 20 23.09 -7.17 -17.09
N GLN A 21 22.65 -8.40 -17.36
CA GLN A 21 21.57 -9.04 -16.61
C GLN A 21 22.14 -9.99 -15.57
N VAL A 22 21.69 -9.86 -14.34
CA VAL A 22 22.08 -10.69 -13.21
C VAL A 22 20.84 -11.24 -12.51
N THR A 23 21.03 -12.21 -11.61
CA THR A 23 20.00 -12.56 -10.63
C THR A 23 20.33 -11.81 -9.36
N GLU A 24 19.41 -10.95 -8.93
CA GLU A 24 19.55 -10.18 -7.69
C GLU A 24 18.77 -10.89 -6.58
N THR A 25 19.42 -11.11 -5.44
CA THR A 25 18.81 -11.78 -4.28
C THR A 25 18.51 -10.72 -3.21
N PHE A 26 17.25 -10.62 -2.82
CA PHE A 26 16.80 -9.71 -1.76
C PHE A 26 16.48 -10.50 -0.49
N GLU A 27 17.02 -10.07 0.65
CA GLU A 27 16.72 -10.65 1.95
C GLU A 27 15.73 -9.77 2.73
N TYR A 28 14.74 -10.40 3.37
CA TYR A 28 13.85 -9.76 4.32
C TYR A 28 13.46 -10.72 5.44
N LYS A 29 13.78 -10.37 6.69
CA LYS A 29 13.53 -11.19 7.89
C LYS A 29 14.01 -12.65 7.74
N GLY A 30 15.20 -12.85 7.16
CA GLY A 30 15.79 -14.18 6.92
C GLY A 30 15.14 -15.00 5.81
N GLN A 31 14.22 -14.41 5.06
CA GLN A 31 13.66 -15.00 3.83
C GLN A 31 14.30 -14.34 2.61
N PHE A 32 14.39 -15.08 1.51
CA PHE A 32 15.07 -14.63 0.30
C PHE A 32 14.12 -14.59 -0.90
N LEU A 33 14.29 -13.59 -1.76
CA LEU A 33 13.63 -13.46 -3.05
C LEU A 33 14.68 -13.27 -4.15
N ASP A 34 14.78 -14.24 -5.04
CA ASP A 34 15.60 -14.13 -6.24
C ASP A 34 14.81 -13.46 -7.37
N VAL A 35 15.39 -12.40 -7.93
CA VAL A 35 14.85 -11.64 -9.06
C VAL A 35 15.76 -11.87 -10.26
N PRO A 36 15.40 -12.79 -11.18
CA PRO A 36 16.20 -13.04 -12.37
C PRO A 36 16.05 -11.90 -13.38
N ASN A 37 17.02 -11.82 -14.30
CA ASN A 37 17.06 -10.84 -15.39
C ASN A 37 17.04 -9.39 -14.89
N TYR A 38 17.67 -9.12 -13.74
CA TYR A 38 17.81 -7.79 -13.18
C TYR A 38 18.90 -7.03 -13.92
N THR A 39 18.54 -5.91 -14.56
CA THR A 39 19.47 -5.14 -15.38
C THR A 39 20.28 -4.17 -14.52
N VAL A 40 21.59 -4.31 -14.58
CA VAL A 40 22.56 -3.43 -13.94
C VAL A 40 23.50 -2.82 -14.98
N TRP A 41 23.97 -1.61 -14.69
CA TRP A 41 25.02 -0.92 -15.41
C TRP A 41 26.33 -1.14 -14.67
N ASP A 42 27.18 -1.99 -15.24
CA ASP A 42 28.45 -2.38 -14.64
C ASP A 42 29.58 -1.53 -15.22
N CYS A 43 30.45 -1.04 -14.34
CA CYS A 43 31.66 -0.33 -14.74
C CYS A 43 32.87 -1.26 -14.60
N PRO A 44 33.48 -1.73 -15.71
CA PRO A 44 34.64 -2.63 -15.63
C PRO A 44 35.91 -1.97 -15.08
N THR A 45 35.92 -0.64 -14.91
CA THR A 45 37.08 0.12 -14.41
C THR A 45 37.09 0.24 -12.89
N CYS A 46 35.93 0.43 -12.26
CA CYS A 46 35.83 0.58 -10.80
C CYS A 46 34.96 -0.49 -10.15
N GLU A 47 34.47 -1.47 -10.92
CA GLU A 47 33.69 -2.63 -10.48
C GLU A 47 32.35 -2.26 -9.79
N GLU A 48 31.89 -1.03 -10.00
CA GLU A 48 30.63 -0.56 -9.43
C GLU A 48 29.47 -0.91 -10.36
N SER A 49 28.35 -1.34 -9.78
CA SER A 49 27.14 -1.76 -10.48
C SER A 49 25.95 -0.87 -10.10
N LEU A 50 25.33 -0.22 -11.09
CA LEU A 50 24.21 0.71 -10.88
C LEU A 50 22.89 0.11 -11.39
N VAL A 51 21.82 0.20 -10.60
CA VAL A 51 20.51 -0.36 -10.97
C VAL A 51 19.85 0.41 -12.13
N ALA A 52 19.36 -0.30 -13.14
CA ALA A 52 18.56 0.31 -14.20
C ALA A 52 17.15 0.69 -13.74
N SER A 53 16.69 1.89 -14.11
CA SER A 53 15.40 2.44 -13.65
C SER A 53 14.16 1.67 -14.13
N LYS A 54 14.22 1.01 -15.29
CA LYS A 54 13.09 0.26 -15.88
C LYS A 54 12.70 -0.94 -15.02
N ASP A 55 13.68 -1.58 -14.38
CA ASP A 55 13.45 -2.76 -13.53
C ASP A 55 12.97 -2.37 -12.14
N SER A 56 13.26 -1.14 -11.68
CA SER A 56 12.90 -0.65 -10.35
C SER A 56 11.40 -0.76 -10.03
N LYS A 57 10.50 -0.45 -10.98
CA LYS A 57 9.05 -0.52 -10.71
C LYS A 57 8.54 -1.95 -10.59
N ALA A 58 8.88 -2.82 -11.53
CA ALA A 58 8.42 -4.21 -11.53
C ALA A 58 9.01 -4.99 -10.35
N THR A 59 10.31 -4.82 -10.11
CA THR A 59 11.01 -5.39 -8.96
C THR A 59 10.43 -4.85 -7.65
N GLY A 60 10.17 -3.54 -7.56
CA GLY A 60 9.53 -2.95 -6.39
C GLY A 60 8.16 -3.53 -6.07
N ARG A 61 7.34 -3.86 -7.07
CA ARG A 61 6.05 -4.55 -6.85
C ARG A 61 6.25 -5.96 -6.31
N ARG A 62 7.17 -6.73 -6.91
CA ARG A 62 7.51 -8.09 -6.46
C ARG A 62 8.03 -8.10 -5.02
N LEU A 63 8.91 -7.16 -4.68
CA LEU A 63 9.46 -6.99 -3.34
C LEU A 63 8.37 -6.70 -2.30
N ARG A 64 7.42 -5.81 -2.60
CA ARG A 64 6.35 -5.49 -1.64
C ARG A 64 5.40 -6.66 -1.40
N ASP A 65 5.07 -7.43 -2.42
CA ASP A 65 4.27 -8.65 -2.22
C ASP A 65 5.07 -9.77 -1.55
N PHE A 66 6.38 -9.84 -1.76
CA PHE A 66 7.24 -10.72 -0.98
C PHE A 66 7.25 -10.32 0.50
N TYR A 67 7.43 -9.04 0.83
CA TYR A 67 7.39 -8.56 2.21
C TYR A 67 6.05 -8.85 2.87
N ARG A 68 4.93 -8.62 2.16
CA ARG A 68 3.58 -9.00 2.65
C ARG A 68 3.51 -10.47 3.02
N LYS A 69 3.96 -11.37 2.14
CA LYS A 69 3.95 -12.81 2.42
C LYS A 69 4.78 -13.16 3.65
N VAL A 70 5.98 -12.58 3.78
CA VAL A 70 6.85 -12.79 4.94
C VAL A 70 6.20 -12.27 6.23
N ASP A 71 5.46 -11.16 6.15
CA ASP A 71 4.75 -10.56 7.27
C ASP A 71 3.37 -11.18 7.54
N GLY A 72 2.93 -12.16 6.75
CA GLY A 72 1.61 -12.78 6.87
C GLY A 72 0.44 -11.88 6.42
N LEU A 73 0.73 -10.82 5.68
CA LEU A 73 -0.24 -9.89 5.13
C LEU A 73 -0.76 -10.35 3.76
N LEU A 74 -1.97 -9.90 3.41
CA LEU A 74 -2.56 -10.11 2.10
C LEU A 74 -1.71 -9.47 1.00
N THR A 75 -1.47 -10.21 -0.08
CA THR A 75 -0.89 -9.74 -1.32
C THR A 75 -1.80 -8.74 -2.03
N SER A 76 -1.23 -7.94 -2.94
CA SER A 76 -2.01 -7.04 -3.81
C SER A 76 -3.16 -7.73 -4.56
N LEU A 77 -2.92 -8.97 -5.00
CA LEU A 77 -3.90 -9.78 -5.71
C LEU A 77 -5.02 -10.24 -4.79
N GLU A 78 -4.69 -10.74 -3.59
CA GLU A 78 -5.70 -11.16 -2.61
C GLU A 78 -6.58 -9.99 -2.17
N ILE A 79 -6.00 -8.81 -1.95
CA ILE A 79 -6.78 -7.59 -1.64
C ILE A 79 -7.77 -7.27 -2.78
N LYS A 80 -7.33 -7.36 -4.03
CA LYS A 80 -8.18 -7.14 -5.20
C LYS A 80 -9.32 -8.16 -5.25
N GLU A 81 -9.02 -9.44 -5.03
CA GLU A 81 -10.00 -10.51 -5.05
C GLU A 81 -11.05 -10.34 -3.95
N ILE A 82 -10.63 -10.06 -2.72
CA ILE A 82 -11.53 -9.78 -1.59
C ILE A 82 -12.44 -8.58 -1.94
N ARG A 83 -11.87 -7.47 -2.41
CA ARG A 83 -12.66 -6.29 -2.79
C ARG A 83 -13.72 -6.63 -3.84
N LEU A 84 -13.36 -7.41 -4.85
CA LEU A 84 -14.29 -7.83 -5.90
C LEU A 84 -15.38 -8.76 -5.35
N ARG A 85 -15.06 -9.69 -4.43
CA ARG A 85 -16.05 -10.53 -3.74
C ARG A 85 -17.03 -9.71 -2.89
N LEU A 86 -16.58 -8.60 -2.32
CA LEU A 86 -17.42 -7.64 -1.61
C LEU A 86 -18.28 -6.77 -2.54
N GLY A 87 -18.14 -6.88 -3.87
CA GLY A 87 -18.89 -6.09 -4.83
C GLY A 87 -18.50 -4.61 -4.89
N LEU A 88 -17.33 -4.25 -4.35
CA LEU A 88 -16.87 -2.86 -4.26
C LEU A 88 -15.93 -2.52 -5.42
N ASN A 89 -16.05 -1.31 -5.96
CA ASN A 89 -14.97 -0.72 -6.75
C ASN A 89 -13.91 -0.07 -5.83
N GLN A 90 -12.75 0.32 -6.36
CA GLN A 90 -11.65 0.87 -5.55
C GLN A 90 -12.04 2.15 -4.78
N ASN A 91 -12.85 3.02 -5.38
CA ASN A 91 -13.31 4.26 -4.75
C ASN A 91 -14.28 3.94 -3.60
N ALA A 92 -15.28 3.09 -3.86
CA ALA A 92 -16.26 2.66 -2.87
C ALA A 92 -15.59 1.96 -1.68
N ALA A 93 -14.59 1.11 -1.94
CA ALA A 93 -13.81 0.46 -0.89
C ALA A 93 -13.00 1.47 -0.06
N SER A 94 -12.37 2.46 -0.72
CA SER A 94 -11.61 3.51 -0.04
C SER A 94 -12.50 4.42 0.81
N GLU A 95 -13.71 4.72 0.34
CA GLU A 95 -14.70 5.53 1.05
C GLU A 95 -15.30 4.79 2.24
N LEU A 96 -15.67 3.52 2.04
CA LEU A 96 -16.35 2.72 3.04
C LEU A 96 -15.41 2.19 4.12
N LEU A 97 -14.26 1.62 3.71
CA LEU A 97 -13.30 0.98 4.61
C LEU A 97 -12.20 1.94 5.07
N GLY A 98 -12.02 3.06 4.38
CA GLY A 98 -11.04 4.09 4.69
C GLY A 98 -9.68 3.90 4.01
N GLY A 99 -8.64 4.48 4.62
CA GLY A 99 -7.28 4.54 4.06
C GLY A 99 -7.05 5.70 3.07
N GLY A 100 -8.10 6.48 2.78
CA GLY A 100 -8.05 7.63 1.86
C GLY A 100 -8.33 7.26 0.41
N ALA A 101 -8.72 8.23 -0.41
CA ALA A 101 -9.36 8.04 -1.72
C ALA A 101 -8.60 7.19 -2.76
N LYS A 102 -7.30 6.91 -2.56
CA LYS A 102 -6.47 6.11 -3.48
C LYS A 102 -5.86 4.87 -2.81
N SER A 103 -6.31 4.49 -1.62
CA SER A 103 -5.71 3.41 -0.84
C SER A 103 -5.75 2.08 -1.59
N PHE A 104 -6.94 1.65 -2.03
CA PHE A 104 -7.11 0.38 -2.75
C PHE A 104 -6.36 0.35 -4.08
N ALA A 105 -6.34 1.45 -4.82
CA ALA A 105 -5.52 1.56 -6.03
C ALA A 105 -4.02 1.36 -5.73
N ARG A 106 -3.51 1.97 -4.64
CA ARG A 106 -2.12 1.80 -4.22
C ARG A 106 -1.82 0.41 -3.69
N TYR A 107 -2.76 -0.24 -2.99
CA TYR A 107 -2.59 -1.61 -2.50
C TYR A 107 -2.51 -2.60 -3.67
N GLU A 108 -3.47 -2.51 -4.60
CA GLU A 108 -3.60 -3.41 -5.75
C GLU A 108 -2.50 -3.22 -6.81
N ASN A 109 -1.93 -2.02 -6.91
CA ASN A 109 -0.78 -1.76 -7.79
C ASN A 109 0.56 -2.07 -7.10
N CYS A 110 0.54 -2.65 -5.90
CA CYS A 110 1.69 -2.80 -5.02
C CYS A 110 2.51 -1.52 -4.96
N GLU A 111 1.92 -0.36 -4.66
CA GLU A 111 2.67 0.89 -4.44
C GLU A 111 2.98 1.08 -2.95
N VAL A 112 2.07 0.62 -2.09
CA VAL A 112 2.21 0.64 -0.62
C VAL A 112 1.71 -0.67 -0.03
N ILE A 113 2.22 -1.02 1.14
CA ILE A 113 1.71 -2.13 1.95
C ILE A 113 0.60 -1.56 2.87
N GLN A 114 -0.49 -2.30 3.02
CA GLN A 114 -1.62 -1.96 3.88
C GLN A 114 -1.24 -2.05 5.35
N SER A 115 -1.96 -1.36 6.23
CA SER A 115 -1.81 -1.55 7.68
C SER A 115 -2.38 -2.90 8.10
N GLU A 116 -1.88 -3.44 9.22
CA GLU A 116 -2.42 -4.67 9.83
C GLU A 116 -3.92 -4.55 10.13
N ALA A 117 -4.38 -3.37 10.55
CA ALA A 117 -5.80 -3.12 10.80
C ALA A 117 -6.64 -3.27 9.53
N MET A 118 -6.16 -2.76 8.39
CA MET A 118 -6.84 -2.91 7.09
C MET A 118 -6.78 -4.37 6.63
N ASP A 119 -5.66 -5.06 6.83
CA ASP A 119 -5.51 -6.48 6.51
C ASP A 119 -6.53 -7.34 7.25
N ASN A 120 -6.61 -7.17 8.58
CA ASN A 120 -7.56 -7.86 9.43
C ASN A 120 -9.01 -7.55 9.06
N LEU A 121 -9.32 -6.28 8.77
CA LEU A 121 -10.66 -5.88 8.32
C LEU A 121 -11.06 -6.60 7.03
N LEU A 122 -10.18 -6.64 6.04
CA LEU A 122 -10.42 -7.32 4.77
C LEU A 122 -10.65 -8.82 4.98
N ARG A 123 -9.86 -9.48 5.84
CA ARG A 123 -10.04 -10.90 6.17
C ARG A 123 -11.38 -11.18 6.84
N VAL A 124 -11.79 -10.34 7.80
CA VAL A 124 -13.09 -10.48 8.47
C VAL A 124 -14.24 -10.31 7.47
N LEU A 125 -14.16 -9.30 6.61
CA LEU A 125 -15.19 -9.05 5.59
C LEU A 125 -15.22 -10.13 4.51
N ASP A 126 -14.07 -10.72 4.17
CA ASP A 126 -14.01 -11.83 3.22
C ASP A 126 -14.75 -13.07 3.74
N VAL A 127 -14.61 -13.34 5.05
CA VAL A 127 -15.30 -14.46 5.72
C VAL A 127 -16.79 -14.15 5.91
N GLU A 128 -17.13 -12.92 6.29
CA GLU A 128 -18.52 -12.51 6.53
C GLU A 128 -18.84 -11.17 5.82
N PRO A 129 -19.18 -11.21 4.52
CA PRO A 129 -19.53 -10.02 3.75
C PRO A 129 -20.72 -9.23 4.30
N ARG A 130 -21.63 -9.87 5.07
CA ARG A 130 -22.79 -9.19 5.67
C ARG A 130 -22.39 -8.13 6.70
N LEU A 131 -21.19 -8.24 7.29
CA LEU A 131 -20.67 -7.23 8.23
C LEU A 131 -20.35 -5.89 7.57
N LEU A 132 -20.30 -5.84 6.23
CA LEU A 132 -20.15 -4.57 5.50
C LEU A 132 -21.23 -3.55 5.89
N LYS A 133 -22.45 -4.01 6.15
CA LYS A 133 -23.58 -3.18 6.61
C LYS A 133 -23.30 -2.45 7.94
N VAL A 134 -22.48 -3.04 8.82
CA VAL A 134 -22.10 -2.40 10.09
C VAL A 134 -21.30 -1.13 9.81
N ILE A 135 -20.44 -1.16 8.78
CA ILE A 135 -19.60 -0.04 8.38
C ILE A 135 -20.42 0.99 7.60
N GLU A 136 -21.32 0.55 6.73
CA GLU A 136 -22.26 1.44 6.01
C GLU A 136 -23.12 2.26 6.97
N ASN A 137 -23.68 1.63 8.00
CA ASN A 137 -24.53 2.28 9.00
C ASN A 137 -23.77 3.35 9.82
N LYS A 138 -22.46 3.19 10.01
CA LYS A 138 -21.62 4.20 10.64
C LYS A 138 -21.51 5.45 9.77
N ASN A 139 -21.33 5.26 8.46
CA ASN A 139 -21.13 6.36 7.50
C ASN A 139 -22.46 7.05 7.11
N ASN A 140 -23.60 6.40 7.37
CA ASN A 140 -24.93 6.97 7.20
C ASN A 140 -25.78 6.77 8.48
N PRO A 141 -25.52 7.54 9.55
CA PRO A 141 -26.22 7.36 10.81
C PRO A 141 -27.71 7.63 10.62
N GLN A 142 -28.51 6.59 10.84
CA GLN A 142 -29.98 6.64 10.71
C GLN A 142 -30.66 7.44 11.85
N VAL A 143 -29.91 7.87 12.88
CA VAL A 143 -30.47 8.49 14.08
C VAL A 143 -29.63 9.71 14.48
N GLU A 144 -30.25 10.90 14.41
CA GLU A 144 -29.74 12.10 15.08
C GLU A 144 -29.73 11.84 16.59
N THR A 145 -28.54 11.61 17.15
CA THR A 145 -28.41 11.42 18.59
C THR A 145 -28.22 12.77 19.25
N THR A 146 -29.27 13.25 19.91
CA THR A 146 -29.22 14.43 20.76
C THR A 146 -28.67 14.04 22.13
N ILE A 147 -27.45 14.48 22.44
CA ILE A 147 -26.86 14.25 23.77
C ILE A 147 -27.07 15.51 24.62
N PRO A 148 -27.84 15.44 25.72
CA PRO A 148 -27.91 16.53 26.68
C PRO A 148 -26.59 16.57 27.47
N PHE A 149 -25.94 17.73 27.50
CA PHE A 149 -24.75 17.93 28.32
C PHE A 149 -24.88 19.20 29.14
N LYS A 150 -24.23 19.22 30.31
CA LYS A 150 -24.18 20.39 31.20
C LYS A 150 -22.81 21.03 31.06
N ALA A 151 -22.74 22.18 30.38
CA ALA A 151 -21.50 22.95 30.28
C ALA A 151 -21.08 23.45 31.67
N LYS A 152 -19.78 23.36 31.99
CA LYS A 152 -19.22 23.75 33.29
C LYS A 152 -18.90 25.24 33.43
N PHE A 153 -19.11 26.06 32.39
CA PHE A 153 -18.84 27.49 32.43
C PHE A 153 -20.07 28.31 32.09
N GLY A 154 -20.49 29.13 33.06
CA GLY A 154 -21.32 30.34 32.88
C GLY A 154 -22.65 30.18 32.16
N ALA A 155 -23.73 30.11 32.94
CA ALA A 155 -25.14 29.97 32.55
C ALA A 155 -25.56 28.57 32.06
N VAL A 156 -26.59 28.04 32.70
CA VAL A 156 -27.20 26.73 32.40
C VAL A 156 -27.94 26.84 31.06
N MET A 157 -27.20 26.70 29.96
CA MET A 157 -27.77 26.48 28.65
C MET A 157 -28.07 24.98 28.52
N HIS A 158 -29.36 24.61 28.43
CA HIS A 158 -29.76 23.27 28.00
C HIS A 158 -29.54 23.19 26.50
N GLY A 159 -28.36 22.75 26.09
CA GLY A 159 -28.00 22.56 24.69
C GLY A 159 -28.28 21.13 24.24
N SER A 160 -28.81 20.97 23.04
CA SER A 160 -28.85 19.70 22.31
C SER A 160 -27.69 19.70 21.32
N MET A 161 -26.76 18.75 21.45
CA MET A 161 -25.70 18.57 20.45
C MET A 161 -26.11 17.44 19.50
N VAL A 162 -26.27 17.77 18.22
CA VAL A 162 -26.41 16.77 17.16
C VAL A 162 -25.02 16.27 16.84
N VAL A 163 -24.70 15.05 17.26
CA VAL A 163 -23.40 14.44 16.97
C VAL A 163 -23.54 13.59 15.72
N ASN A 164 -22.91 14.03 14.64
CA ASN A 164 -22.82 13.28 13.40
C ASN A 164 -21.44 12.64 13.32
N TYR A 165 -21.34 11.35 13.68
CA TYR A 165 -20.08 10.59 13.62
C TYR A 165 -19.72 10.15 12.18
N GLY A 166 -19.85 11.07 11.22
CA GLY A 166 -19.62 10.82 9.80
C GLY A 166 -19.25 12.08 9.04
N LYS A 167 -17.95 12.41 9.03
CA LYS A 167 -17.26 13.11 7.94
C LYS A 167 -15.83 12.58 7.87
#